data_AF-A0A6B9GCL8-F1
#
_entry.id   AF-A0A6B9GCL8-F1
#
_cell.length_a   1.000
_cell.length_b   1.000
_cell.length_c   1.000
_cell.angle_alpha   90.00
_cell.angle_beta   90.00
_cell.angle_gamma   90.00
#
_symmetry.space_group_name_H-M   'P 1'
#
loop_
_entity.id
_entity.type
_entity.pdbx_description
1 polymer ?
#
loop_
_entity_poly.entity_id
_entity_poly.type
_entity_poly.pdbx_seq_one_letter_code
_entity_poly.pdbx_strand_id
1 'polypeptide(L)'
;MKMDEIIRFCGDVRTVLENMEKRDHSWKTSFYVSTFPSGCCGDTSKILNYLLHQQFGIAPEVISGKYHESEHEGIPCGLSNGNSHAWLMVNDHIIDLTADQFRDCGYNHPAVMITTDSAFHDLFSDRSAGLQPAPGQEDTLAPELMATASKIQDVLRERGWKRG
;
A
#
# COMPACT_ATOMS: atom_id res chain seq x y z
N MET A 1 10.05 -0.96 18.80
CA MET A 1 9.02 -1.70 18.04
C MET A 1 9.70 -2.84 17.32
N LYS A 2 9.14 -4.05 17.35
CA LYS A 2 9.76 -5.18 16.66
C LYS A 2 9.21 -5.24 15.24
N MET A 3 10.08 -5.42 14.25
CA MET A 3 9.68 -5.59 12.84
C MET A 3 8.61 -6.69 12.68
N ASP A 4 8.69 -7.74 13.50
CA ASP A 4 7.68 -8.81 13.57
C ASP A 4 6.26 -8.30 13.87
N GLU A 5 6.11 -7.23 14.66
CA GLU A 5 4.81 -6.63 14.95
C GLU A 5 4.25 -5.90 13.72
N ILE A 6 5.10 -5.17 12.99
CA ILE A 6 4.71 -4.53 11.73
C ILE A 6 4.31 -5.60 10.71
N ILE A 7 5.11 -6.65 10.54
CA ILE A 7 4.81 -7.75 9.61
C ILE A 7 3.45 -8.36 9.91
N ARG A 8 3.19 -8.70 11.17
CA ARG A 8 1.89 -9.23 11.60
C ARG A 8 0.75 -8.24 11.34
N PHE A 9 0.94 -6.97 11.69
CA PHE A 9 -0.08 -5.93 11.49
C PHE A 9 -0.41 -5.76 10.01
N CYS A 10 0.61 -5.64 9.16
CA CYS A 10 0.48 -5.59 7.71
C CYS A 10 -0.23 -6.83 7.14
N GLY A 11 0.08 -8.02 7.65
CA GLY A 11 -0.61 -9.27 7.32
C GLY A 11 -2.10 -9.26 7.67
N ASP A 12 -2.44 -8.76 8.86
CA ASP A 12 -3.83 -8.63 9.27
C ASP A 12 -4.58 -7.60 8.42
N VAL A 13 -3.98 -6.44 8.14
CA VAL A 13 -4.55 -5.41 7.24
C VAL A 13 -4.80 -5.98 5.84
N ARG A 14 -3.79 -6.66 5.25
CA ARG A 14 -3.90 -7.30 3.95
C ARG A 14 -5.04 -8.32 3.93
N THR A 15 -5.11 -9.18 4.93
CA THR A 15 -6.16 -10.19 5.05
C THR A 15 -7.55 -9.55 5.12
N VAL A 16 -7.69 -8.45 5.86
CA VAL A 16 -8.98 -7.75 5.95
C VAL A 16 -9.38 -7.16 4.59
N LEU A 17 -8.44 -6.50 3.89
CA LEU A 17 -8.68 -5.95 2.55
C LEU A 17 -9.09 -7.03 1.53
N GLU A 18 -8.47 -8.21 1.57
CA GLU A 18 -8.82 -9.34 0.68
C GLU A 18 -10.23 -9.88 0.92
N ASN A 19 -10.75 -9.76 2.14
CA ASN A 19 -12.08 -10.23 2.51
C ASN A 19 -13.17 -9.16 2.40
N MET A 20 -12.82 -7.93 2.03
CA MET A 20 -13.78 -6.86 1.79
C MET A 20 -14.38 -6.98 0.39
N GLU A 21 -15.66 -6.64 0.27
CA GLU A 21 -16.35 -6.57 -1.01
C GLU A 21 -16.40 -5.13 -1.52
N LYS A 22 -16.64 -4.92 -2.82
CA LYS A 22 -16.77 -3.57 -3.41
C LYS A 22 -17.75 -2.67 -2.65
N ARG A 23 -18.87 -3.23 -2.17
CA ARG A 23 -19.89 -2.50 -1.39
C ARG A 23 -19.39 -2.02 -0.03
N ASP A 24 -18.27 -2.53 0.45
CA ASP A 24 -17.67 -2.11 1.70
C ASP A 24 -16.92 -0.78 1.59
N HIS A 25 -16.63 -0.37 0.36
CA HIS A 25 -15.85 0.81 0.04
C HIS A 25 -16.72 1.91 -0.56
N SER A 26 -16.27 3.16 -0.42
CA SER A 26 -16.88 4.28 -1.14
C SER A 26 -16.69 4.12 -2.65
N TRP A 27 -17.72 4.45 -3.43
CA TRP A 27 -17.68 4.40 -4.90
C TRP A 27 -16.59 5.27 -5.54
N LYS A 28 -16.03 6.21 -4.78
CA LYS A 28 -14.94 7.10 -5.20
C LYS A 28 -13.54 6.49 -5.06
N THR A 29 -13.43 5.29 -4.49
CA THR A 29 -12.14 4.65 -4.19
C THR A 29 -11.76 3.61 -5.23
N SER A 30 -10.46 3.37 -5.37
CA SER A 30 -9.91 2.29 -6.21
C SER A 30 -10.46 0.92 -5.85
N PHE A 31 -10.73 0.66 -4.56
CA PHE A 31 -11.33 -0.60 -4.10
C PHE A 31 -12.73 -0.86 -4.66
N TYR A 32 -13.49 0.18 -5.01
CA TYR A 32 -14.80 0.01 -5.63
C TYR A 32 -14.69 -0.28 -7.14
N VAL A 33 -13.83 0.47 -7.83
CA VAL A 33 -13.71 0.40 -9.30
C VAL A 33 -12.87 -0.80 -9.76
N SER A 34 -11.89 -1.22 -8.97
CA SER A 34 -10.95 -2.30 -9.30
C SER A 34 -11.21 -3.57 -8.47
N THR A 35 -10.33 -4.57 -8.60
CA THR A 35 -10.33 -5.79 -7.78
C THR A 35 -9.02 -5.82 -7.02
N PHE A 36 -9.07 -5.78 -5.69
CA PHE A 36 -7.87 -5.79 -4.85
C PHE A 36 -7.05 -7.08 -5.07
N PRO A 37 -5.70 -7.00 -5.17
CA PRO A 37 -4.85 -5.81 -5.01
C PRO A 37 -4.72 -4.91 -6.26
N SER A 38 -5.12 -5.40 -7.43
CA SER A 38 -4.91 -4.74 -8.71
C SER A 38 -5.55 -3.36 -8.80
N GLY A 39 -4.72 -2.34 -9.03
CA GLY A 39 -5.14 -0.95 -9.18
C GLY A 39 -5.50 -0.26 -7.87
N CYS A 40 -5.26 -0.91 -6.72
CA CYS A 40 -5.59 -0.36 -5.39
C CYS A 40 -4.37 0.18 -4.62
N CYS A 41 -3.16 0.16 -5.21
CA CYS A 41 -1.90 0.52 -4.56
C CYS A 41 -1.92 1.90 -3.88
N GLY A 42 -2.48 2.93 -4.53
CA GLY A 42 -2.53 4.29 -4.00
C GLY A 42 -3.39 4.43 -2.74
N ASP A 43 -4.63 3.92 -2.79
CA ASP A 43 -5.53 3.99 -1.63
C ASP A 43 -5.07 3.04 -0.51
N THR A 44 -4.52 1.88 -0.87
CA THR A 44 -3.93 0.94 0.10
C THR A 44 -2.78 1.58 0.85
N SER A 45 -1.88 2.28 0.15
CA SER A 45 -0.73 2.95 0.78
C SER A 45 -1.18 4.08 1.70
N LYS A 46 -2.18 4.89 1.31
CA LYS A 46 -2.76 5.94 2.18
C LYS A 46 -3.40 5.36 3.44
N ILE A 47 -4.23 4.31 3.29
CA ILE A 47 -4.86 3.64 4.43
C ILE A 47 -3.80 3.04 5.35
N LEU A 48 -2.80 2.34 4.80
CA LEU A 48 -1.77 1.70 5.60
C LEU A 48 -0.91 2.73 6.34
N ASN A 49 -0.58 3.85 5.71
CA ASN A 49 0.11 4.97 6.35
C ASN A 49 -0.65 5.45 7.60
N TYR A 50 -1.94 5.75 7.43
CA TYR A 50 -2.85 6.14 8.50
C TYR A 50 -2.91 5.09 9.62
N LEU A 51 -3.06 3.81 9.27
CA LEU A 51 -3.18 2.72 10.24
C LEU A 51 -1.88 2.47 11.02
N LEU A 52 -0.72 2.53 10.37
CA LEU A 52 0.58 2.40 11.03
C LEU A 52 0.84 3.56 12.00
N HIS A 53 0.44 4.78 11.63
CA HIS A 53 0.52 5.94 12.50
C HIS A 53 -0.38 5.78 13.73
N GLN A 54 -1.64 5.39 13.53
CA GLN A 54 -2.59 5.15 14.62
C GLN A 54 -2.19 4.00 15.56
N GLN A 55 -1.51 2.98 15.05
CA GLN A 55 -1.16 1.79 15.82
C GLN A 55 0.19 1.92 16.52
N PHE A 56 1.17 2.55 15.88
CA PHE A 56 2.56 2.54 16.33
C PHE A 56 3.18 3.95 16.45
N GLY A 57 2.46 5.01 16.09
CA GLY A 57 2.98 6.38 16.06
C GLY A 57 4.02 6.62 14.96
N ILE A 58 3.98 5.82 13.89
CA ILE A 58 4.94 5.90 12.79
C ILE A 58 4.29 6.59 11.61
N ALA A 59 5.02 7.53 11.03
CA ALA A 59 4.65 8.21 9.80
C ALA A 59 5.56 7.74 8.65
N PRO A 60 5.20 6.66 7.92
CA PRO A 60 5.90 6.27 6.72
C PRO A 60 5.89 7.38 5.65
N GLU A 61 6.84 7.34 4.73
CA GLU A 61 6.73 8.07 3.47
C GLU A 61 5.89 7.25 2.48
N VAL A 62 4.91 7.87 1.84
CA VAL A 62 4.07 7.29 0.80
C VAL A 62 4.68 7.65 -0.54
N ILE A 63 5.33 6.68 -1.18
CA ILE A 63 5.99 6.86 -2.45
C ILE A 63 5.08 6.36 -3.56
N SER A 64 5.08 7.07 -4.69
CA SER A 64 4.48 6.61 -5.94
C SER A 64 5.43 6.87 -7.09
N GLY A 65 5.40 6.02 -8.10
CA GLY A 65 6.21 6.17 -9.31
C GLY A 65 5.52 5.62 -10.55
N LYS A 66 6.15 5.82 -11.71
CA LYS A 66 5.67 5.38 -13.02
C LYS A 66 6.78 4.64 -13.77
N TYR A 67 6.41 3.57 -14.45
CA TYR A 67 7.28 2.86 -15.36
C TYR A 67 7.30 3.55 -16.72
N HIS A 68 8.49 3.86 -17.21
CA HIS A 68 8.71 4.39 -18.56
C HIS A 68 9.54 3.41 -19.37
N GLU A 69 8.98 2.89 -20.46
CA GLU A 69 9.67 1.89 -21.30
C GLU A 69 11.00 2.41 -21.86
N SER A 70 11.08 3.71 -22.15
CA SER A 70 12.30 4.36 -22.64
C SER A 70 13.48 4.32 -21.66
N GLU A 71 13.22 4.17 -20.36
CA GLU A 71 14.27 4.08 -19.34
C GLU A 71 14.76 2.64 -19.13
N HIS A 72 14.04 1.67 -19.67
CA HIS A 72 14.29 0.24 -19.54
C HIS A 72 14.35 -0.46 -20.90
N GLU A 73 14.75 0.29 -21.94
CA GLU A 73 14.78 -0.21 -23.32
C GLU A 73 15.62 -1.49 -23.42
N GLY A 74 15.02 -2.56 -23.94
CA GLY A 74 15.67 -3.87 -24.06
C GLY A 74 15.70 -4.72 -22.78
N ILE A 75 15.07 -4.29 -21.69
CA ILE A 75 14.90 -5.08 -20.47
C ILE A 75 13.48 -5.68 -20.45
N PRO A 76 13.31 -7.00 -20.66
CA PRO A 76 12.00 -7.64 -20.55
C PRO A 76 11.58 -7.65 -19.08
N CYS A 77 10.65 -6.76 -18.73
CA CYS A 77 10.17 -6.62 -17.35
C CYS A 77 8.64 -6.82 -17.23
N GLY A 78 7.93 -7.07 -18.34
CA GLY A 78 6.49 -7.34 -18.36
C GLY A 78 5.58 -6.16 -17.97
N LEU A 79 6.14 -4.99 -17.63
CA LEU A 79 5.40 -3.76 -17.38
C LEU A 79 5.14 -3.01 -18.68
N SER A 80 3.98 -2.36 -18.77
CA SER A 80 3.63 -1.48 -19.89
C SER A 80 3.98 -0.03 -19.58
N ASN A 81 4.33 0.74 -20.61
CA ASN A 81 4.61 2.17 -20.47
C ASN A 81 3.45 2.90 -19.78
N GLY A 82 3.76 3.66 -18.72
CA GLY A 82 2.78 4.39 -17.91
C GLY A 82 2.19 3.61 -16.73
N ASN A 83 2.53 2.33 -16.54
CA ASN A 83 2.17 1.60 -15.33
C ASN A 83 2.66 2.37 -14.10
N SER A 84 1.77 2.65 -13.15
CA SER A 84 2.12 3.32 -11.90
C SER A 84 1.99 2.40 -10.70
N HIS A 85 2.77 2.66 -9.67
CA HIS A 85 2.69 1.92 -8.42
C HIS A 85 2.93 2.81 -7.20
N ALA A 86 2.43 2.41 -6.05
CA ALA A 86 2.60 3.11 -4.78
C ALA A 86 2.89 2.15 -3.64
N TRP A 87 3.75 2.57 -2.72
CA TRP A 87 4.22 1.80 -1.57
C TRP A 87 4.60 2.72 -0.41
N LEU A 88 4.97 2.14 0.73
CA LEU A 88 5.47 2.89 1.88
C LEU A 88 6.97 2.67 2.08
N MET A 89 7.66 3.71 2.54
CA MET A 89 9.01 3.65 3.07
C MET A 89 8.99 3.92 4.57
N VAL A 90 9.60 3.03 5.35
CA VAL A 90 9.84 3.19 6.79
C VAL A 90 11.32 2.97 7.05
N ASN A 91 12.06 4.05 7.26
CA ASN A 91 13.52 4.04 7.24
C ASN A 91 14.05 3.47 5.90
N ASP A 92 14.80 2.37 5.95
CA ASP A 92 15.34 1.63 4.81
C ASP A 92 14.43 0.48 4.33
N HIS A 93 13.26 0.30 4.94
CA HIS A 93 12.32 -0.77 4.59
C HIS A 93 11.20 -0.27 3.69
N ILE A 94 10.97 -0.99 2.61
CA ILE A 94 9.78 -0.89 1.76
C ILE A 94 8.69 -1.77 2.35
N ILE A 95 7.48 -1.22 2.50
CA ILE A 95 6.26 -1.96 2.84
C ILE A 95 5.26 -1.81 1.71
N ASP A 96 4.87 -2.93 1.12
CA ASP A 96 3.99 -2.97 -0.05
C ASP A 96 2.99 -4.12 0.07
N LEU A 97 1.72 -3.77 0.21
CA LEU A 97 0.61 -4.71 0.29
C LEU A 97 -0.06 -4.95 -1.05
N THR A 98 0.55 -4.53 -2.16
CA THR A 98 -0.04 -4.62 -3.50
C THR A 98 0.96 -5.01 -4.59
N ALA A 99 2.23 -5.27 -4.25
CA ALA A 99 3.26 -5.69 -5.20
C ALA A 99 2.88 -6.95 -6.00
N ASP A 100 2.12 -7.86 -5.38
CA ASP A 100 1.62 -9.09 -6.01
C ASP A 100 0.58 -8.84 -7.12
N GLN A 101 0.09 -7.61 -7.30
CA GLN A 101 -0.74 -7.25 -8.44
C GLN A 101 -0.04 -7.43 -9.79
N PHE A 102 1.30 -7.46 -9.79
CA PHE A 102 2.12 -7.61 -11.01
C PHE A 102 2.47 -9.07 -11.33
N ARG A 103 1.73 -10.05 -10.77
CA ARG A 103 1.88 -11.48 -11.09
C ARG A 103 1.80 -11.75 -12.59
N ASP A 104 0.83 -11.15 -13.27
CA ASP A 104 0.63 -11.34 -14.71
C ASP A 104 1.71 -10.62 -15.56
N CYS A 105 2.49 -9.73 -14.94
CA CYS A 105 3.68 -9.11 -15.53
C CYS A 105 4.96 -9.91 -15.29
N GLY A 106 4.88 -11.11 -14.70
CA GLY A 106 6.02 -11.99 -14.44
C GLY A 106 6.67 -11.84 -13.06
N TYR A 107 6.09 -11.04 -12.17
CA TYR A 107 6.61 -10.85 -10.81
C TYR A 107 5.87 -11.71 -9.79
N ASN A 108 6.55 -12.68 -9.17
CA ASN A 108 5.96 -13.51 -8.12
C ASN A 108 6.26 -12.95 -6.72
N HIS A 109 5.70 -11.78 -6.43
CA HIS A 109 5.84 -11.12 -5.12
C HIS A 109 4.89 -11.70 -4.06
N PRO A 110 5.27 -11.65 -2.76
CA PRO A 110 4.36 -12.03 -1.67
C PRO A 110 3.22 -11.01 -1.53
N ALA A 111 2.08 -11.45 -0.97
CA ALA A 111 0.92 -10.60 -0.69
C ALA A 111 1.23 -9.46 0.30
N VAL A 112 2.22 -9.66 1.16
CA VAL A 112 2.81 -8.66 2.04
C VAL A 112 4.30 -8.65 1.77
N MET A 113 4.79 -7.61 1.10
CA MET A 113 6.21 -7.42 0.89
C MET A 113 6.74 -6.42 1.91
N ILE A 114 7.69 -6.87 2.73
CA ILE A 114 8.48 -6.01 3.61
C ILE A 114 9.95 -6.35 3.35
N THR A 115 10.69 -5.41 2.76
CA THR A 115 12.03 -5.69 2.23
C THR A 115 12.91 -4.44 2.21
N THR A 116 14.22 -4.64 2.20
CA THR A 116 15.21 -3.58 1.88
C THR A 116 15.69 -3.67 0.43
N ASP A 117 15.29 -4.72 -0.31
CA ASP A 117 15.58 -4.88 -1.73
C ASP A 117 14.60 -4.05 -2.57
N SER A 118 15.13 -3.01 -3.21
CA SER A 118 14.37 -2.06 -4.02
C SER A 118 14.31 -2.43 -5.50
N ALA A 119 14.86 -3.57 -5.95
CA ALA A 119 15.02 -3.87 -7.38
C ALA A 119 13.72 -3.76 -8.19
N PHE A 120 12.59 -4.20 -7.63
CA PHE A 120 11.28 -4.05 -8.27
C PHE A 120 10.80 -2.59 -8.26
N HIS A 121 10.90 -1.91 -7.12
CA HIS A 121 10.47 -0.52 -6.97
C HIS A 121 11.33 0.44 -7.81
N ASP A 122 12.59 0.11 -8.06
CA ASP A 122 13.55 0.82 -8.93
C ASP A 122 13.17 0.80 -10.41
N LEU A 123 12.21 -0.02 -10.81
CA LEU A 123 11.60 0.06 -12.14
C LEU A 123 10.68 1.28 -12.30
N PHE A 124 10.21 1.88 -11.20
CA PHE A 124 9.30 3.02 -11.21
C PHE A 124 10.06 4.33 -10.98
N SER A 125 10.05 5.16 -12.01
CA SER A 125 10.64 6.49 -12.09
C SER A 125 9.64 7.58 -11.67
N ASP A 126 10.00 8.86 -11.81
CA ASP A 126 9.19 10.02 -11.40
C ASP A 126 8.65 9.91 -9.96
N ARG A 127 9.51 9.41 -9.07
CA ARG A 127 9.11 9.13 -7.69
C ARG A 127 8.66 10.41 -7.01
N SER A 128 7.44 10.38 -6.48
CA SER A 128 6.87 11.51 -5.77
C SER A 128 6.20 11.06 -4.48
N ALA A 129 6.28 11.95 -3.49
CA ALA A 129 5.49 11.90 -2.26
C ALA A 129 4.09 12.52 -2.48
N GLY A 130 3.55 12.53 -3.71
CA GLY A 130 2.27 13.17 -4.02
C GLY A 130 1.06 12.53 -3.33
N LEU A 131 1.22 11.34 -2.77
CA LEU A 131 0.21 10.64 -1.97
C LEU A 131 0.44 10.80 -0.46
N GLN A 132 1.52 11.48 -0.05
CA GLN A 132 1.83 11.74 1.35
C GLN A 132 0.74 12.64 1.98
N PRO A 133 0.28 12.35 3.20
CA PRO A 133 -0.50 13.30 3.98
C PRO A 133 0.24 14.63 4.15
N ALA A 134 -0.48 15.75 4.28
CA ALA A 134 0.18 17.00 4.63
C ALA A 134 0.83 16.91 6.02
N PRO A 135 1.93 17.64 6.28
CA PRO A 135 2.60 17.59 7.58
C PRO A 135 1.64 17.85 8.75
N GLY A 136 1.61 16.95 9.73
CA GLY A 136 0.70 17.04 10.88
C GLY A 136 -0.73 16.55 10.59
N GLN A 137 -0.96 15.93 9.43
CA GLN A 137 -2.23 15.30 9.05
C GLN A 137 -2.12 13.78 8.87
N GLU A 138 -1.11 13.14 9.45
CA GLU A 138 -0.91 11.68 9.41
C GLU A 138 -2.07 10.93 10.11
N ASP A 139 -2.73 11.58 11.06
CA ASP A 139 -3.96 11.12 11.73
C ASP A 139 -5.24 11.44 10.94
N THR A 140 -5.12 11.99 9.73
CA THR A 140 -6.25 12.35 8.88
C THR A 140 -6.25 11.51 7.62
N LEU A 141 -7.43 11.02 7.27
CA LEU A 141 -7.65 10.27 6.04
C LEU A 141 -8.84 10.87 5.29
N ALA A 142 -8.78 10.85 3.97
CA ALA A 142 -9.86 11.37 3.14
C ALA A 142 -11.20 10.68 3.48
N PRO A 143 -12.34 11.40 3.52
CA PRO A 143 -13.62 10.85 3.96
C PRO A 143 -14.03 9.56 3.23
N GLU A 144 -13.72 9.45 1.95
CA GLU A 144 -14.00 8.28 1.13
C GLU A 144 -13.21 7.02 1.54
N LEU A 145 -12.01 7.18 2.10
CA LEU A 145 -11.17 6.08 2.59
C LEU A 145 -11.45 5.75 4.05
N MET A 146 -12.02 6.69 4.82
CA MET A 146 -12.29 6.52 6.25
C MET A 146 -13.23 5.35 6.55
N ALA A 147 -14.22 5.09 5.69
CA ALA A 147 -15.12 3.95 5.86
C ALA A 147 -14.36 2.61 5.79
N THR A 148 -13.46 2.46 4.81
CA THR A 148 -12.59 1.30 4.66
C THR A 148 -11.67 1.16 5.86
N ALA A 149 -10.97 2.24 6.23
CA ALA A 149 -10.05 2.24 7.37
C ALA A 149 -10.74 1.89 8.69
N SER A 150 -11.94 2.42 8.93
CA SER A 150 -12.73 2.13 10.14
C SER A 150 -13.08 0.64 10.23
N LYS A 151 -13.56 0.03 9.13
CA LYS A 151 -13.83 -1.41 9.10
C LYS A 151 -12.58 -2.25 9.33
N ILE A 152 -11.43 -1.84 8.77
CA ILE A 152 -10.15 -2.51 9.06
C ILE A 152 -9.84 -2.42 10.55
N GLN A 153 -9.92 -1.23 11.14
CA GLN A 153 -9.69 -1.03 12.57
C GLN A 153 -10.63 -1.87 13.44
N ASP A 154 -11.89 -2.02 13.07
CA ASP A 154 -12.86 -2.84 13.80
C ASP A 154 -12.39 -4.30 13.87
N VAL A 155 -12.03 -4.89 12.73
CA VAL A 155 -11.52 -6.27 12.67
C VAL A 155 -10.16 -6.40 13.37
N LEU A 156 -9.27 -5.40 13.24
CA LEU A 156 -7.98 -5.41 13.93
C LEU A 156 -8.16 -5.41 15.46
N ARG A 157 -9.14 -4.67 15.98
CA ARG A 157 -9.46 -4.67 17.42
C ARG A 157 -9.94 -6.04 17.89
N GLU A 158 -10.76 -6.72 17.10
CA GLU A 158 -11.19 -8.10 17.39
C GLU A 158 -10.01 -9.08 17.40
N ARG A 159 -8.98 -8.82 16.58
CA ARG A 159 -7.70 -9.57 16.57
C ARG A 159 -6.74 -9.19 17.70
N GLY A 160 -7.13 -8.27 18.58
CA GLY A 160 -6.37 -7.87 19.75
C GLY A 160 -5.41 -6.69 19.55
N TRP A 161 -5.42 -6.04 18.39
CA TRP A 161 -4.71 -4.79 18.20
C TRP A 161 -5.39 -3.67 19.00
N LYS A 162 -4.66 -3.10 19.95
CA LYS A 162 -5.11 -1.94 20.74
C LYS A 162 -4.48 -0.70 20.13
N ARG A 163 -5.26 0.38 19.98
CA ARG A 163 -4.70 1.69 19.62
C ARG A 163 -3.50 2.01 20.53
N GLY A 164 -2.42 2.49 19.92
CA GLY A 164 -1.22 2.94 20.62
C GLY A 164 -1.49 4.15 21.50
#